data_AF-A0A6S6U7T9-F1
#
_entry.id   AF-A0A6S6U7T9-F1
#
_cell.length_a   1.000
_cell.length_b   1.000
_cell.length_c   1.000
_cell.angle_alpha   90.00
_cell.angle_beta   90.00
_cell.angle_gamma   90.00
#
_symmetry.space_group_name_H-M   'P 1'
#
loop_
_entity.id
_entity.type
_entity.pdbx_description
1 polymer ?
#
loop_
_entity_poly.entity_id
_entity_poly.type
_entity_poly.pdbx_seq_one_letter_code
_entity_poly.pdbx_strand_id
1 'polypeptide(L)'
;MEKNLKQIADLVNNQENLEDEKKFKVASATLVCNIVGTESKDPDKYCSLFQENFNVDQEEFNQIKNKLEEDGLSIDEKVHYIKEELGNNMFQIMQFLKILNKFAISDGCSQKSYNEFEIIRDKFLKDEY
;
A
#
# COMPACT_ATOMS: atom_id res chain seq x y z
N MET A 1 15.87 -13.98 0.11
CA MET A 1 14.69 -13.23 0.59
C MET A 1 14.03 -12.40 -0.51
N GLU A 2 14.73 -12.11 -1.62
CA GLU A 2 14.23 -11.33 -2.79
C GLU A 2 13.14 -12.02 -3.62
N LYS A 3 13.01 -13.36 -3.57
CA LYS A 3 12.05 -14.12 -4.39
C LYS A 3 10.58 -13.81 -4.11
N ASN A 4 10.22 -13.45 -2.88
CA ASN A 4 8.82 -13.20 -2.50
C ASN A 4 8.35 -11.79 -2.87
N LEU A 5 9.27 -10.82 -2.97
CA LEU A 5 8.92 -9.45 -3.37
C LEU A 5 8.75 -9.33 -4.87
N LYS A 6 9.61 -10.01 -5.63
CA LYS A 6 9.48 -10.09 -7.08
C LYS A 6 8.15 -10.74 -7.49
N GLN A 7 7.69 -11.76 -6.76
CA GLN A 7 6.37 -12.36 -6.98
C GLN A 7 5.20 -11.41 -6.74
N ILE A 8 5.30 -10.47 -5.78
CA ILE A 8 4.22 -9.52 -5.49
C ILE A 8 4.23 -8.37 -6.51
N ALA A 9 5.41 -7.84 -6.85
CA ALA A 9 5.55 -6.93 -7.99
C ALA A 9 5.09 -7.58 -9.29
N ASP A 10 5.39 -8.86 -9.51
CA ASP A 10 4.90 -9.64 -10.65
C ASP A 10 3.39 -9.93 -10.56
N LEU A 11 2.77 -9.96 -9.37
CA LEU A 11 1.32 -10.07 -9.22
C LEU A 11 0.61 -8.74 -9.52
N VAL A 12 1.18 -7.62 -9.05
CA VAL A 12 0.72 -6.26 -9.38
C VAL A 12 0.98 -5.93 -10.87
N ASN A 13 2.09 -6.39 -11.44
CA ASN A 13 2.51 -6.07 -12.81
C ASN A 13 2.08 -7.12 -13.87
N ASN A 14 1.77 -8.38 -13.50
CA ASN A 14 1.31 -9.44 -14.42
C ASN A 14 -0.14 -9.90 -14.18
N GLN A 15 -0.92 -9.24 -13.33
CA GLN A 15 -2.37 -9.36 -13.45
C GLN A 15 -2.79 -8.66 -14.74
N GLU A 16 -2.98 -9.43 -15.82
CA GLU A 16 -3.57 -9.00 -17.10
C GLU A 16 -4.97 -8.34 -16.96
N ASN A 17 -5.45 -8.07 -15.73
CA ASN A 17 -6.78 -7.57 -15.41
C ASN A 17 -6.80 -6.62 -14.18
N LEU A 18 -5.77 -5.82 -13.90
CA LEU A 18 -6.01 -4.60 -13.11
C LEU A 18 -6.66 -3.59 -14.07
N GLU A 19 -7.98 -3.36 -13.97
CA GLU A 19 -8.68 -2.38 -14.82
C GLU A 19 -8.08 -0.97 -14.70
N ASP A 20 -7.34 -0.69 -13.62
CA ASP A 20 -6.62 0.58 -13.44
C ASP A 20 -5.44 0.45 -12.45
N GLU A 21 -4.31 -0.15 -12.88
CA GLU A 21 -3.04 -0.28 -12.10
C GLU A 21 -2.67 1.01 -11.34
N LYS A 22 -2.93 2.16 -11.97
CA LYS A 22 -2.68 3.49 -11.40
C LYS A 22 -3.54 3.75 -10.17
N LYS A 23 -4.82 3.38 -10.16
CA LYS A 23 -5.69 3.54 -8.99
C LYS A 23 -5.25 2.63 -7.84
N PHE A 24 -4.82 1.41 -8.13
CA PHE A 24 -4.27 0.49 -7.13
C PHE A 24 -3.04 1.09 -6.44
N LYS A 25 -2.11 1.64 -7.22
CA LYS A 25 -0.93 2.32 -6.69
C LYS A 25 -1.28 3.57 -5.88
N VAL A 26 -2.25 4.37 -6.31
CA VAL A 26 -2.73 5.56 -5.55
C VAL A 26 -3.39 5.16 -4.24
N ALA A 27 -4.28 4.16 -4.25
CA ALA A 27 -4.92 3.66 -3.04
C ALA A 27 -3.88 3.11 -2.06
N SER A 28 -2.92 2.33 -2.55
CA SER A 28 -1.82 1.78 -1.76
C SER A 28 -0.92 2.87 -1.16
N ALA A 29 -0.54 3.87 -1.95
CA ALA A 29 0.24 5.02 -1.48
C ALA A 29 -0.49 5.79 -0.37
N THR A 30 -1.82 5.94 -0.51
CA THR A 30 -2.64 6.60 0.52
C THR A 30 -2.59 5.85 1.83
N LEU A 31 -2.74 4.51 1.81
CA LEU A 31 -2.65 3.69 3.01
C LEU A 31 -1.26 3.79 3.65
N VAL A 32 -0.20 3.74 2.84
CA VAL A 32 1.17 3.93 3.33
C VAL A 32 1.33 5.30 4.01
N CYS A 33 0.87 6.39 3.38
CA CYS A 33 0.93 7.74 3.95
C CYS A 33 0.17 7.85 5.28
N ASN A 34 -0.96 7.16 5.42
CA ASN A 34 -1.69 7.11 6.70
C ASN A 34 -0.89 6.37 7.78
N ILE A 35 -0.25 5.26 7.42
CA ILE A 35 0.58 4.47 8.35
C ILE A 35 1.81 5.25 8.81
N VAL A 36 2.54 5.87 7.89
CA VAL A 36 3.81 6.54 8.24
C VAL A 36 3.60 7.97 8.73
N GLY A 37 2.44 8.56 8.43
CA GLY A 37 2.16 9.98 8.65
C GLY A 37 2.88 10.88 7.65
N THR A 38 2.27 12.02 7.31
CA THR A 38 2.87 13.04 6.43
C THR A 38 4.08 13.75 7.07
N GLU A 39 4.28 13.61 8.37
CA GLU A 39 5.38 14.19 9.15
C GLU A 39 6.51 13.19 9.47
N SER A 40 6.61 12.12 8.67
CA SER A 40 7.70 11.15 8.80
C SER A 40 9.08 11.85 8.89
N LYS A 41 9.96 11.31 9.74
CA LYS A 41 11.32 11.83 9.94
C LYS A 41 12.24 11.62 8.73
N ASP A 42 11.88 10.71 7.84
CA ASP A 42 12.69 10.31 6.68
C ASP A 42 11.80 10.02 5.45
N PRO A 43 11.19 11.04 4.84
CA PRO A 43 10.25 10.89 3.72
C PRO A 43 10.89 10.22 2.49
N ASP A 44 12.18 10.46 2.24
CA ASP A 44 12.91 9.92 1.09
C ASP A 44 13.01 8.39 1.18
N LYS A 45 13.26 7.85 2.38
CA LYS A 45 13.26 6.40 2.62
C LYS A 45 11.92 5.75 2.28
N TYR A 46 10.80 6.40 2.62
CA TYR A 46 9.47 5.88 2.30
C TYR A 46 9.18 5.94 0.80
N CYS A 47 9.61 7.01 0.14
CA CYS A 47 9.52 7.12 -1.31
C CYS A 47 10.28 5.97 -1.98
N SER A 48 11.54 5.73 -1.59
CA SER A 48 12.34 4.63 -2.15
C SER A 48 11.71 3.27 -1.88
N LEU A 49 11.26 3.00 -0.65
CA LEU A 49 10.58 1.74 -0.33
C LEU A 49 9.29 1.56 -1.14
N PHE A 50 8.50 2.63 -1.32
CA PHE A 50 7.30 2.56 -2.13
C PHE A 50 7.63 2.27 -3.60
N GLN A 51 8.57 3.01 -4.18
CA GLN A 51 9.06 2.80 -5.55
C GLN A 51 9.57 1.37 -5.77
N GLU A 52 10.33 0.82 -4.82
CA GLU A 52 10.86 -0.55 -4.89
C GLU A 52 9.77 -1.62 -4.76
N ASN A 53 8.81 -1.48 -3.83
CA ASN A 53 7.81 -2.52 -3.57
C ASN A 53 6.67 -2.50 -4.60
N PHE A 54 6.40 -1.34 -5.23
CA PHE A 54 5.33 -1.18 -6.22
C PHE A 54 5.84 -0.97 -7.65
N ASN A 55 7.16 -1.08 -7.88
CA ASN A 55 7.81 -0.87 -9.18
C ASN A 55 7.37 0.45 -9.85
N VAL A 56 7.43 1.54 -9.08
CA VAL A 56 7.00 2.88 -9.50
C VAL A 56 8.24 3.73 -9.77
N ASP A 57 8.33 4.34 -10.95
CA ASP A 57 9.43 5.26 -11.26
C ASP A 57 9.20 6.66 -10.64
N GLN A 58 10.17 7.56 -10.79
CA GLN A 58 10.06 8.90 -10.19
C GLN A 58 8.93 9.74 -10.80
N GLU A 59 8.65 9.57 -12.10
CA GLU A 59 7.62 10.33 -12.80
C GLU A 59 6.23 9.85 -12.36
N GLU A 60 6.00 8.54 -12.36
CA GLU A 60 4.77 7.91 -11.88
C GLU A 60 4.53 8.23 -10.41
N PHE A 61 5.58 8.20 -9.59
CA PHE A 61 5.49 8.56 -8.17
C PHE A 61 5.02 10.00 -7.96
N ASN A 62 5.55 10.95 -8.72
CA ASN A 62 5.12 12.36 -8.65
C ASN A 62 3.65 12.51 -9.05
N GLN A 63 3.17 11.75 -10.03
CA GLN A 63 1.75 11.75 -10.42
C GLN A 63 0.85 11.17 -9.32
N ILE A 64 1.29 10.08 -8.68
CA ILE A 64 0.57 9.49 -7.54
C ILE A 64 0.50 10.50 -6.40
N LYS A 65 1.62 11.15 -6.06
CA LYS A 65 1.69 12.15 -5.00
C LYS A 65 0.70 13.29 -5.21
N ASN A 66 0.61 13.84 -6.42
CA ASN A 66 -0.34 14.91 -6.73
C ASN A 66 -1.80 14.42 -6.60
N LYS A 67 -2.08 13.16 -6.96
CA LYS A 67 -3.43 12.58 -6.83
C LYS A 67 -3.84 12.28 -5.38
N LEU A 68 -2.89 12.01 -4.48
CA LEU A 68 -3.19 11.79 -3.06
C LEU A 68 -3.94 12.98 -2.44
N GLU A 69 -3.67 14.19 -2.91
CA GLU A 69 -4.32 15.42 -2.45
C GLU A 69 -5.73 15.61 -3.02
N GLU A 70 -6.06 14.94 -4.13
CA GLU A 70 -7.29 15.14 -4.91
C GLU A 70 -8.31 13.99 -4.77
N ASP A 71 -7.86 12.76 -4.47
CA ASP A 71 -8.64 11.53 -4.68
C ASP A 71 -9.87 11.40 -3.77
N GLY A 72 -9.95 12.12 -2.64
CA GLY A 72 -11.17 12.28 -1.82
C GLY A 72 -11.78 11.01 -1.19
N LEU A 73 -11.41 9.82 -1.65
CA LEU A 73 -11.92 8.54 -1.15
C LEU A 73 -11.45 8.28 0.27
N SER A 74 -12.35 7.76 1.09
CA SER A 74 -12.07 7.30 2.45
C SER A 74 -11.14 6.09 2.47
N ILE A 75 -10.59 5.80 3.65
CA ILE A 75 -9.77 4.59 3.89
C ILE A 75 -10.58 3.32 3.63
N ASP A 76 -11.86 3.30 4.00
CA ASP A 76 -12.72 2.12 3.81
C ASP A 76 -12.96 1.82 2.33
N GLU A 77 -13.21 2.86 1.52
CA GLU A 77 -13.35 2.72 0.07
C GLU A 77 -12.06 2.22 -0.59
N LYS A 78 -10.90 2.72 -0.14
CA LYS A 78 -9.60 2.28 -0.64
C LYS A 78 -9.28 0.84 -0.27
N VAL A 79 -9.61 0.42 0.95
CA VAL A 79 -9.46 -0.97 1.39
C VAL A 79 -10.37 -1.88 0.57
N HIS A 80 -11.63 -1.50 0.37
CA HIS A 80 -12.58 -2.26 -0.44
C HIS A 80 -12.06 -2.45 -1.87
N TYR A 81 -11.65 -1.37 -2.51
CA TYR A 81 -11.07 -1.39 -3.85
C TYR A 81 -9.84 -2.30 -3.95
N ILE A 82 -8.87 -2.17 -3.04
CA ILE A 82 -7.68 -3.04 -3.03
C ILE A 82 -8.06 -4.52 -2.83
N LYS A 83 -9.06 -4.82 -1.98
CA LYS A 83 -9.54 -6.20 -1.80
C LYS A 83 -10.10 -6.77 -3.10
N GLU A 84 -10.89 -5.99 -3.84
CA GLU A 84 -11.45 -6.41 -5.13
C GLU A 84 -10.37 -6.68 -6.17
N GLU A 85 -9.38 -5.78 -6.31
CA GLU A 85 -8.24 -5.95 -7.24
C GLU A 85 -7.39 -7.17 -6.90
N LEU A 86 -7.23 -7.48 -5.61
CA LEU A 86 -6.57 -8.70 -5.14
C LEU A 86 -7.46 -9.96 -5.27
N GLY A 87 -8.62 -9.84 -5.93
CA GLY A 87 -9.56 -10.92 -6.18
C GLY A 87 -10.21 -11.48 -4.91
N ASN A 88 -10.28 -10.66 -3.84
CA ASN A 88 -10.66 -11.08 -2.49
C ASN A 88 -9.88 -12.33 -2.00
N ASN A 89 -8.67 -12.54 -2.52
CA ASN A 89 -7.86 -13.70 -2.21
C ASN A 89 -7.08 -13.45 -0.92
N MET A 90 -7.36 -14.23 0.13
CA MET A 90 -6.75 -14.05 1.44
C MET A 90 -5.22 -14.18 1.43
N PHE A 91 -4.65 -15.05 0.58
CA PHE A 91 -3.21 -15.13 0.42
C PHE A 91 -2.62 -13.83 -0.14
N GLN A 92 -3.26 -13.24 -1.16
CA GLN A 92 -2.86 -11.97 -1.75
C GLN A 92 -2.99 -10.81 -0.76
N ILE A 93 -4.11 -10.75 -0.04
CA ILE A 93 -4.37 -9.75 1.02
C ILE A 93 -3.28 -9.83 2.10
N MET A 94 -2.93 -11.04 2.54
CA MET A 94 -1.87 -11.23 3.54
C MET A 94 -0.48 -10.80 3.03
N GLN A 95 -0.18 -11.02 1.75
CA GLN A 95 1.07 -10.50 1.15
C GLN A 95 1.06 -8.97 1.10
N PHE A 96 -0.06 -8.35 0.73
CA PHE A 96 -0.19 -6.90 0.72
C PHE A 96 -0.04 -6.29 2.12
N LEU A 97 -0.71 -6.86 3.13
CA LEU A 97 -0.57 -6.44 4.53
C LEU A 97 0.87 -6.58 5.04
N LYS A 98 1.58 -7.62 4.60
CA LYS A 98 3.01 -7.78 4.92
C LYS A 98 3.87 -6.68 4.32
N ILE A 99 3.53 -6.16 3.14
CA ILE A 99 4.18 -4.99 2.55
C ILE A 99 3.88 -3.76 3.41
N LEU A 100 2.61 -3.48 3.72
CA LEU A 100 2.21 -2.33 4.56
C LEU A 100 2.90 -2.34 5.93
N ASN A 101 3.01 -3.52 6.57
CA ASN A 101 3.71 -3.66 7.85
C ASN A 101 5.18 -3.23 7.76
N LYS A 102 5.86 -3.41 6.63
CA LYS A 102 7.24 -2.93 6.45
C LYS A 102 7.34 -1.40 6.57
N PHE A 103 6.33 -0.68 6.08
CA PHE A 103 6.28 0.77 6.19
C PHE A 103 6.09 1.20 7.65
N ALA A 104 5.23 0.52 8.40
CA ALA A 104 5.02 0.79 9.83
C ALA A 104 6.30 0.60 10.67
N ILE A 105 7.07 -0.46 10.40
CA ILE A 105 8.29 -0.76 11.17
C ILE A 105 9.52 0.01 10.67
N SER A 106 9.48 0.54 9.45
CA SER A 106 10.59 1.28 8.85
C SER A 106 10.89 2.60 9.57
N ASP A 107 9.91 3.22 10.26
CA ASP A 107 10.06 4.52 10.96
C ASP A 107 10.62 4.44 12.37
N GLY A 108 11.51 3.47 12.61
CA GLY A 108 11.87 3.12 13.99
C GLY A 108 10.68 2.62 14.81
N CYS A 109 9.62 2.13 14.14
CA CYS A 109 8.43 1.52 14.74
C CYS A 109 7.72 2.43 15.75
N SER A 110 7.28 3.62 15.32
CA SER A 110 6.46 4.44 16.19
C SER A 110 5.17 3.70 16.55
N GLN A 111 4.79 3.69 17.82
CA GLN A 111 3.54 3.04 18.27
C GLN A 111 2.33 3.58 17.50
N LYS A 112 2.36 4.86 17.12
CA LYS A 112 1.32 5.49 16.30
C LYS A 112 1.23 4.83 14.93
N SER A 113 2.34 4.70 14.21
CA SER A 113 2.37 4.07 12.88
C SER A 113 1.93 2.62 12.92
N TYR A 114 2.29 1.90 13.99
CA TYR A 114 1.84 0.53 14.18
C TYR A 114 0.33 0.46 14.44
N ASN A 115 -0.21 1.33 15.29
CA ASN A 115 -1.66 1.40 15.54
C ASN A 115 -2.44 1.72 14.26
N GLU A 116 -1.96 2.65 13.43
CA GLU A 116 -2.59 2.95 12.12
C GLU A 116 -2.57 1.74 11.19
N PHE A 117 -1.46 0.99 11.17
CA PHE A 117 -1.38 -0.27 10.45
C PHE A 117 -2.39 -1.30 10.97
N GLU A 118 -2.56 -1.45 12.29
CA GLU A 118 -3.54 -2.38 12.87
C GLU A 118 -4.98 -2.01 12.48
N ILE A 119 -5.32 -0.72 12.51
CA ILE A 119 -6.63 -0.22 12.08
C ILE A 119 -6.87 -0.59 10.60
N ILE A 120 -5.89 -0.37 9.72
CA ILE A 120 -6.00 -0.72 8.31
C ILE A 120 -6.08 -2.25 8.12
N ARG A 121 -5.24 -3.02 8.82
CA ARG A 121 -5.26 -4.49 8.82
C ARG A 121 -6.64 -5.01 9.17
N ASP A 122 -7.23 -4.52 10.25
CA ASP A 122 -8.52 -4.99 10.73
C ASP A 122 -9.64 -4.69 9.73
N LYS A 123 -9.55 -3.58 8.98
CA LYS A 123 -10.46 -3.31 7.86
C LYS A 123 -10.34 -4.33 6.72
N PHE A 124 -9.12 -4.77 6.39
CA PHE A 124 -8.94 -5.84 5.39
C PHE A 124 -9.56 -7.17 5.84
N LEU A 125 -9.48 -7.47 7.14
CA LEU A 125 -9.87 -8.75 7.74
C LEU A 125 -11.31 -8.79 8.28
N LYS A 126 -12.05 -7.68 8.21
CA LYS A 126 -13.37 -7.52 8.85
C LYS A 126 -14.43 -8.51 8.38
N ASP A 127 -14.34 -9.02 7.15
CA ASP A 127 -15.33 -9.94 6.57
C ASP A 127 -15.00 -11.43 6.83
N GLU A 128 -13.90 -11.72 7.52
CA GLU A 128 -13.42 -13.09 7.80
C GLU A 128 -13.89 -13.61 9.18
N TYR A 129 -14.59 -12.80 9.97
CA TYR A 129 -15.05 -13.11 11.33
C TYR A 129 -16.51 -12.75 11.57
#